data_AF-A0A947YY28-F1
#
_entry.id   AF-A0A947YY28-F1
#
_cell.length_a   1.000
_cell.length_b   1.000
_cell.length_c   1.000
_cell.angle_alpha   90.00
_cell.angle_beta   90.00
_cell.angle_gamma   90.00
#
_symmetry.space_group_name_H-M   'P 1'
#
loop_
_entity.id
_entity.type
_entity.pdbx_description
1 polymer ?
#
loop_
_entity_poly.entity_id
_entity_poly.type
_entity_poly.pdbx_seq_one_letter_code
_entity_poly.pdbx_strand_id
1 'polypeptide(L)'
;MKILINLLISLSLLMASVSVSHGKYRYDTNFSKLWNSRTSTTANDTETDIERNTLYRKLMSEMGILFAPSFMAPAETLGYMGFALDLMYGVSTISANEDYWKNGVDGTPSSVVQTMGLQFRKGMWLPLPGFEIGGGVKYVLQSHMYAPYVFAKLALAEGYFKWPLPALAVRGHGIRVMGSTDVDITIASVDVSISKSFGIQSTINLTPYAGYNALMIISDSRVIVGEKWVEGTRTYGDVIFDDQDTIIRHRVFFGARLNYYKFVFTLEGVFSLAGTSTDEVIVNASTNATQQIKDASKLQQTYTLSIGWDW
;
A
#
# COMPACT_ATOMS: atom_id res chain seq x y z
N MET A 1 30.05 9.16 10.48
CA MET A 1 29.25 8.75 11.67
C MET A 1 28.36 9.87 12.19
N LYS A 2 28.87 11.07 12.55
CA LYS A 2 28.04 12.21 13.04
C LYS A 2 26.92 12.67 12.08
N ILE A 3 27.17 12.67 10.77
CA ILE A 3 26.15 13.07 9.76
C ILE A 3 25.02 12.04 9.66
N LEU A 4 25.34 10.74 9.73
CA LEU A 4 24.34 9.66 9.69
C LEU A 4 23.47 9.70 10.95
N ILE A 5 24.08 9.94 12.11
CA ILE A 5 23.38 10.11 13.39
C ILE A 5 22.46 11.33 13.35
N ASN A 6 22.92 12.46 12.82
CA ASN A 6 22.07 13.65 12.68
C ASN A 6 20.92 13.43 11.67
N LEU A 7 21.12 12.65 10.60
CA LEU A 7 20.06 12.32 9.64
C LEU A 7 19.02 11.38 10.26
N LEU A 8 19.44 10.38 11.02
CA LEU A 8 18.58 9.49 11.79
C LEU A 8 17.79 10.23 12.87
N ILE A 9 18.42 11.19 13.57
CA ILE A 9 17.77 12.05 14.56
C ILE A 9 16.74 12.96 13.87
N SER A 10 17.08 13.60 12.75
CA SER A 10 16.13 14.44 11.99
C SER A 10 14.95 13.65 11.44
N LEU A 11 15.18 12.43 10.95
CA LEU A 11 14.12 11.54 10.47
C LEU A 11 13.25 11.07 11.64
N SER A 12 13.84 10.78 12.80
CA SER A 12 13.10 10.47 14.03
C SER A 12 12.28 11.66 14.54
N LEU A 13 12.76 12.90 14.39
CA LEU A 13 12.02 14.13 14.72
C LEU A 13 10.86 14.38 13.75
N LEU A 14 11.02 14.03 12.47
CA LEU A 14 9.93 14.08 11.48
C LEU A 14 8.85 13.03 11.78
N MET A 15 9.24 11.89 12.38
CA MET A 15 8.34 10.82 12.82
C MET A 15 7.71 11.11 14.19
N ALA A 16 8.38 11.88 15.06
CA ALA A 16 7.93 12.22 16.41
C ALA A 16 6.86 13.32 16.46
N SER A 17 6.64 14.06 15.36
CA SER A 17 5.62 15.11 15.28
C SER A 17 4.21 14.60 14.97
N VAL A 18 4.01 13.27 14.89
CA VAL A 18 2.69 12.70 14.64
C VAL A 18 2.05 12.24 15.95
N SER A 19 1.28 13.13 16.57
CA SER A 19 0.45 12.82 17.74
C SER A 19 -0.50 11.67 17.43
N VAL A 20 -0.23 10.48 18.00
CA VAL A 20 -1.20 9.38 18.06
C VAL A 20 -2.26 9.76 19.09
N SER A 21 -3.33 10.40 18.63
CA SER A 21 -4.54 10.54 19.43
C SER A 21 -5.16 9.16 19.59
N HIS A 22 -4.91 8.52 20.74
CA HIS A 22 -5.65 7.35 21.17
C HIS A 22 -7.07 7.81 21.51
N GLY A 23 -8.07 7.31 20.77
CA GLY A 23 -9.47 7.54 21.16
C GLY A 23 -10.53 7.34 20.08
N LYS A 24 -10.19 7.39 18.79
CA LYS A 24 -11.15 7.11 17.70
C LYS A 24 -10.45 6.39 16.54
N TYR A 25 -11.05 5.32 16.02
CA TYR A 25 -10.59 4.57 14.84
C TYR A 25 -10.81 5.41 13.58
N ARG A 26 -9.94 6.41 13.43
CA ARG A 26 -10.06 7.47 12.43
C ARG A 26 -10.17 6.95 11.00
N TYR A 27 -9.46 5.87 10.69
CA TYR A 27 -9.31 5.37 9.33
C TYR A 27 -10.22 4.19 9.01
N ASP A 28 -11.14 3.82 9.89
CA ASP A 28 -12.16 2.82 9.56
C ASP A 28 -13.07 3.37 8.46
N THR A 29 -13.36 2.51 7.50
CA THR A 29 -14.20 2.82 6.34
C THR A 29 -15.60 3.14 6.79
N ASN A 30 -16.17 4.23 6.27
CA ASN A 30 -17.58 4.55 6.42
C ASN A 30 -18.15 4.91 5.05
N PHE A 31 -18.60 3.90 4.35
CA PHE A 31 -19.10 4.07 2.99
C PHE A 31 -20.52 4.62 2.95
N SER A 32 -21.29 4.44 4.02
CA SER A 32 -22.60 5.08 4.17
C SER A 32 -22.46 6.60 4.13
N LYS A 33 -21.45 7.15 4.82
CA LYS A 33 -21.10 8.58 4.78
C LYS A 33 -20.61 9.00 3.39
N LEU A 34 -19.83 8.17 2.70
CA LEU A 34 -19.36 8.44 1.35
C LEU A 34 -20.52 8.52 0.35
N TRP A 35 -21.43 7.55 0.41
CA TRP A 35 -22.63 7.48 -0.41
C TRP A 35 -23.52 8.71 -0.21
N ASN A 36 -23.81 9.04 1.05
CA ASN A 36 -24.67 10.15 1.43
C ASN A 36 -24.01 11.53 1.21
N SER A 37 -22.72 11.59 0.91
CA SER A 37 -22.03 12.85 0.57
C SER A 37 -22.45 13.43 -0.77
N ARG A 38 -23.10 12.62 -1.61
CA ARG A 38 -23.77 13.05 -2.82
C ARG A 38 -25.25 12.75 -2.66
N THR A 39 -26.05 13.81 -2.69
CA THR A 39 -27.49 13.71 -2.56
C THR A 39 -28.06 13.66 -3.97
N SER A 40 -28.60 12.50 -4.34
CA SER A 40 -29.38 12.39 -5.56
C SER A 40 -30.60 13.33 -5.47
N THR A 41 -31.19 13.72 -6.59
CA THR A 41 -32.42 14.53 -6.60
C THR A 41 -33.60 13.80 -7.24
N THR A 42 -33.34 12.66 -7.88
CA THR A 42 -34.32 11.85 -8.61
C THR A 42 -33.99 10.37 -8.52
N ALA A 43 -34.97 9.49 -8.75
CA ALA A 43 -34.78 8.04 -8.64
C ALA A 43 -33.72 7.45 -9.60
N ASN A 44 -33.41 8.15 -10.71
CA ASN A 44 -32.45 7.72 -11.74
C ASN A 44 -31.34 8.77 -11.94
N ASP A 45 -30.80 9.30 -10.86
CA ASP A 45 -29.73 10.31 -10.88
C ASP A 45 -28.37 9.68 -11.20
N THR A 46 -28.18 9.34 -12.48
CA THR A 46 -26.99 8.62 -12.96
C THR A 46 -25.71 9.43 -12.75
N GLU A 47 -25.78 10.76 -12.82
CA GLU A 47 -24.63 11.64 -12.60
C GLU A 47 -24.11 11.52 -11.16
N THR A 48 -25.03 11.55 -10.19
CA THR A 48 -24.69 11.34 -8.77
C THR A 48 -24.07 9.96 -8.54
N ASP A 49 -24.58 8.91 -9.18
CA ASP A 49 -24.05 7.56 -9.02
C ASP A 49 -22.65 7.42 -9.65
N ILE A 50 -22.40 8.06 -10.79
CA ILE A 50 -21.05 8.14 -11.38
C ILE A 50 -20.08 8.87 -10.44
N GLU A 51 -20.50 9.97 -9.82
CA GLU A 51 -19.66 10.70 -8.87
C GLU A 51 -19.33 9.85 -7.63
N ARG A 52 -20.32 9.14 -7.07
CA ARG A 52 -20.14 8.22 -5.94
C ARG A 52 -19.12 7.15 -6.26
N ASN A 53 -19.28 6.46 -7.39
CA ASN A 53 -18.34 5.45 -7.86
C ASN A 53 -16.94 6.03 -8.13
N THR A 54 -16.86 7.26 -8.65
CA THR A 54 -15.59 7.96 -8.86
C THR A 54 -14.86 8.24 -7.54
N LEU A 55 -15.58 8.67 -6.51
CA LEU A 55 -15.02 8.90 -5.18
C LEU A 55 -14.57 7.59 -4.52
N TYR A 56 -15.39 6.54 -4.64
CA TYR A 56 -15.06 5.19 -4.18
C TYR A 56 -13.76 4.68 -4.84
N ARG A 57 -13.63 4.79 -6.17
CA ARG A 57 -12.43 4.37 -6.91
C ARG A 57 -11.16 5.06 -6.41
N LYS A 58 -11.23 6.38 -6.20
CA LYS A 58 -10.11 7.18 -5.70
C LYS A 58 -9.71 6.77 -4.27
N LEU A 59 -10.70 6.53 -3.41
CA LEU A 59 -10.45 6.04 -2.06
C LEU A 59 -9.79 4.66 -2.09
N MET A 60 -10.30 3.73 -2.90
CA MET A 60 -9.76 2.37 -3.02
C MET A 60 -8.33 2.38 -3.57
N SER A 61 -8.05 3.25 -4.53
CA SER A 61 -6.72 3.45 -5.09
C SER A 61 -5.71 3.93 -4.04
N GLU A 62 -6.05 4.97 -3.26
CA GLU A 62 -5.15 5.47 -2.21
C GLU A 62 -5.03 4.50 -1.02
N MET A 63 -6.11 3.82 -0.65
CA MET A 63 -6.13 2.83 0.42
C MET A 63 -5.35 1.56 0.05
N GLY A 64 -5.46 1.11 -1.20
CA GLY A 64 -4.63 0.03 -1.73
C GLY A 64 -3.15 0.34 -1.63
N ILE A 65 -2.74 1.61 -1.80
CA ILE A 65 -1.35 2.03 -1.59
C ILE A 65 -0.94 2.00 -0.11
N LEU A 66 -1.83 2.33 0.83
CA LEU A 66 -1.54 2.23 2.26
C LEU A 66 -1.22 0.78 2.67
N PHE A 67 -1.96 -0.18 2.13
CA PHE A 67 -1.77 -1.61 2.40
C PHE A 67 -0.75 -2.29 1.48
N ALA A 68 -0.31 -1.61 0.43
CA ALA A 68 0.65 -2.15 -0.53
C ALA A 68 1.93 -2.61 0.16
N PRO A 69 2.65 -3.62 -0.39
CA PRO A 69 3.78 -4.20 0.29
C PRO A 69 4.91 -3.17 0.39
N SER A 70 5.64 -3.22 1.51
CA SER A 70 6.91 -2.52 1.69
C SER A 70 8.04 -3.47 1.26
N PHE A 71 9.08 -2.96 0.58
CA PHE A 71 10.03 -3.83 -0.09
C PHE A 71 11.07 -4.38 0.88
N MET A 72 11.63 -3.54 1.76
CA MET A 72 12.47 -3.86 2.94
C MET A 72 13.59 -4.90 2.71
N ALA A 73 13.93 -5.14 1.46
CA ALA A 73 14.78 -6.24 1.04
C ALA A 73 15.54 -5.80 -0.21
N PRO A 74 16.87 -5.85 -0.18
CA PRO A 74 17.66 -5.75 -1.39
C PRO A 74 17.36 -6.92 -2.36
N ALA A 75 17.89 -6.81 -3.58
CA ALA A 75 17.68 -7.81 -4.62
C ALA A 75 18.38 -9.14 -4.30
N GLU A 76 19.46 -9.13 -3.51
CA GLU A 76 20.11 -10.35 -3.03
C GLU A 76 19.19 -11.18 -2.12
N THR A 77 19.33 -12.51 -2.15
CA THR A 77 18.58 -13.41 -1.27
C THR A 77 19.26 -13.56 0.08
N LEU A 78 18.54 -14.11 1.06
CA LEU A 78 19.10 -14.52 2.34
C LEU A 78 20.01 -15.77 2.23
N GLY A 79 20.09 -16.40 1.06
CA GLY A 79 20.80 -17.67 0.87
C GLY A 79 20.02 -18.89 1.39
N TYR A 80 20.53 -20.11 1.11
CA TYR A 80 19.78 -21.36 1.31
C TYR A 80 19.22 -21.57 2.72
N MET A 81 19.95 -21.17 3.77
CA MET A 81 19.56 -21.42 5.15
C MET A 81 19.17 -20.14 5.91
N GLY A 82 19.13 -19.00 5.22
CA GLY A 82 18.93 -17.71 5.87
C GLY A 82 17.48 -17.46 6.24
N PHE A 83 17.28 -16.91 7.43
CA PHE A 83 16.01 -16.42 7.92
C PHE A 83 16.14 -14.95 8.32
N ALA A 84 15.06 -14.21 8.13
CA ALA A 84 14.95 -12.84 8.62
C ALA A 84 13.60 -12.61 9.29
N LEU A 85 13.63 -11.83 10.37
CA LEU A 85 12.45 -11.29 11.03
C LEU A 85 12.62 -9.78 11.17
N ASP A 86 11.65 -9.02 10.66
CA ASP A 86 11.68 -7.56 10.63
C ASP A 86 10.43 -6.98 11.31
N LEU A 87 10.64 -6.01 12.20
CA LEU A 87 9.61 -5.10 12.68
C LEU A 87 9.65 -3.83 11.82
N MET A 88 8.49 -3.38 11.36
CA MET A 88 8.36 -2.30 10.39
C MET A 88 7.48 -1.20 10.93
N TYR A 89 7.88 0.04 10.71
CA TYR A 89 7.09 1.23 10.97
C TYR A 89 7.09 2.10 9.72
N GLY A 90 5.89 2.42 9.23
CA GLY A 90 5.68 3.12 7.96
C GLY A 90 4.83 4.36 8.14
N VAL A 91 5.13 5.38 7.35
CA VAL A 91 4.40 6.64 7.32
C VAL A 91 4.08 6.99 5.87
N SER A 92 2.80 7.12 5.56
CA SER A 92 2.29 7.32 4.20
C SER A 92 1.48 8.61 4.10
N THR A 93 1.71 9.39 3.04
CA THR A 93 0.89 10.57 2.74
C THR A 93 -0.41 10.18 2.07
N ILE A 94 -1.50 10.86 2.42
CA ILE A 94 -2.81 10.70 1.77
C ILE A 94 -3.40 12.06 1.41
N SER A 95 -4.36 12.05 0.50
CA SER A 95 -5.09 13.24 0.08
C SER A 95 -6.22 13.61 1.06
N ALA A 96 -5.89 13.84 2.33
CA ALA A 96 -6.86 14.03 3.43
C ALA A 96 -7.89 15.17 3.22
N ASN A 97 -7.58 16.15 2.36
CA ASN A 97 -8.47 17.26 2.06
C ASN A 97 -9.52 16.94 0.99
N GLU A 98 -9.41 15.80 0.31
CA GLU A 98 -10.34 15.39 -0.73
C GLU A 98 -11.60 14.75 -0.15
N ASP A 99 -12.71 14.90 -0.85
CA ASP A 99 -14.03 14.42 -0.42
C ASP A 99 -14.05 12.93 -0.14
N TYR A 100 -13.35 12.13 -0.94
CA TYR A 100 -13.33 10.68 -0.78
C TYR A 100 -12.67 10.24 0.52
N TRP A 101 -11.68 10.97 1.04
CA TRP A 101 -11.14 10.70 2.38
C TRP A 101 -12.00 11.28 3.49
N LYS A 102 -12.53 12.49 3.32
CA LYS A 102 -13.38 13.12 4.34
C LYS A 102 -14.66 12.33 4.59
N ASN A 103 -15.24 11.78 3.53
CA ASN A 103 -16.52 11.08 3.57
C ASN A 103 -16.36 9.56 3.56
N GLY A 104 -15.19 9.03 3.17
CA GLY A 104 -14.93 7.58 3.13
C GLY A 104 -14.47 6.94 4.42
N VAL A 105 -14.15 7.74 5.45
CA VAL A 105 -13.72 7.24 6.77
C VAL A 105 -14.55 7.87 7.89
N ASP A 106 -14.60 7.17 9.03
CA ASP A 106 -15.33 7.61 10.22
C ASP A 106 -14.77 8.90 10.82
N GLY A 107 -13.45 8.99 10.95
CA GLY A 107 -12.78 10.11 11.57
C GLY A 107 -12.49 11.28 10.63
N THR A 108 -11.81 12.30 11.17
CA THR A 108 -11.19 13.35 10.36
C THR A 108 -9.84 12.84 9.86
N PRO A 109 -9.64 12.60 8.55
CA PRO A 109 -8.37 12.10 8.03
C PRO A 109 -7.24 13.11 8.29
N SER A 110 -6.06 12.60 8.68
CA SER A 110 -4.81 13.38 8.69
C SER A 110 -4.11 13.21 7.35
N SER A 111 -3.32 14.19 6.90
CA SER A 111 -2.53 14.11 5.66
C SER A 111 -1.50 12.98 5.66
N VAL A 112 -1.28 12.36 6.83
CA VAL A 112 -0.34 11.28 7.05
C VAL A 112 -1.04 10.15 7.81
N VAL A 113 -0.85 8.93 7.32
CA VAL A 113 -1.29 7.67 7.94
C VAL A 113 -0.06 6.89 8.39
N GLN A 114 -0.11 6.32 9.58
CA GLN A 114 0.96 5.48 10.09
C GLN A 114 0.57 4.00 10.00
N THR A 115 1.56 3.16 9.77
CA THR A 115 1.41 1.71 9.73
C THR A 115 2.48 1.04 10.56
N MET A 116 2.14 -0.12 11.12
CA MET A 116 3.08 -1.02 11.76
C MET A 116 3.01 -2.37 11.09
N GLY A 117 4.11 -3.10 11.03
CA GLY A 117 4.12 -4.42 10.41
C GLY A 117 5.17 -5.33 10.99
N LEU A 118 4.97 -6.61 10.72
CA LEU A 118 5.93 -7.66 11.01
C LEU A 118 6.12 -8.48 9.74
N GLN A 119 7.36 -8.77 9.40
CA GLN A 119 7.73 -9.52 8.21
C GLN A 119 8.66 -10.66 8.59
N PHE A 120 8.37 -11.84 8.06
CA PHE A 120 9.23 -13.00 8.11
C PHE A 120 9.66 -13.35 6.70
N ARG A 121 10.94 -13.71 6.54
CA ARG A 121 11.52 -14.10 5.27
C ARG A 121 12.39 -15.33 5.45
N LYS A 122 12.40 -16.18 4.44
CA LYS A 122 13.19 -17.38 4.39
C LYS A 122 13.76 -17.60 3.01
N GLY A 123 15.09 -17.72 2.95
CA GLY A 123 15.76 -18.20 1.75
C GLY A 123 15.52 -19.70 1.57
N MET A 124 15.38 -20.11 0.31
CA MET A 124 15.11 -21.49 -0.07
C MET A 124 16.08 -21.95 -1.14
N TRP A 125 16.39 -23.24 -1.12
CA TRP A 125 17.02 -23.91 -2.26
C TRP A 125 15.92 -24.46 -3.14
N LEU A 126 15.79 -23.84 -4.29
CA LEU A 126 15.12 -24.38 -5.46
C LEU A 126 16.22 -24.54 -6.51
N PRO A 127 16.14 -25.48 -7.47
CA PRO A 127 17.08 -25.57 -8.60
C PRO A 127 17.01 -24.35 -9.58
N LEU A 128 16.62 -23.18 -9.07
CA LEU A 128 16.59 -21.87 -9.72
C LEU A 128 17.63 -20.94 -9.04
N PRO A 129 18.15 -19.91 -9.73
CA PRO A 129 19.02 -18.92 -9.09
C PRO A 129 18.26 -18.22 -7.95
N GLY A 130 18.85 -18.20 -6.74
CA GLY A 130 18.40 -17.54 -5.51
C GLY A 130 16.88 -17.38 -5.32
N PHE A 131 16.25 -18.22 -4.50
CA PHE A 131 14.81 -18.09 -4.19
C PHE A 131 14.56 -17.74 -2.72
N GLU A 132 13.60 -16.86 -2.47
CA GLU A 132 13.18 -16.46 -1.12
C GLU A 132 11.65 -16.37 -1.07
N ILE A 133 11.07 -16.90 0.00
CA ILE A 133 9.66 -16.72 0.31
C ILE A 133 9.53 -15.95 1.61
N GLY A 134 8.45 -15.21 1.74
CA GLY A 134 8.17 -14.53 2.98
C GLY A 134 6.71 -14.17 3.09
N GLY A 135 6.39 -13.61 4.24
CA GLY A 135 5.07 -13.14 4.54
C GLY A 135 5.05 -12.35 5.81
N GLY A 136 3.93 -11.71 6.08
CA GLY A 136 3.83 -10.82 7.21
C GLY A 136 2.43 -10.26 7.35
N VAL A 137 2.32 -9.28 8.23
CA VAL A 137 1.11 -8.51 8.44
C VAL A 137 1.45 -7.04 8.51
N LYS A 138 0.59 -6.21 7.93
CA LYS A 138 0.62 -4.75 8.04
C LYS A 138 -0.67 -4.29 8.71
N TYR A 139 -0.56 -3.40 9.69
CA TYR A 139 -1.66 -2.84 10.45
C TYR A 139 -1.67 -1.32 10.28
N VAL A 140 -2.83 -0.74 10.02
CA VAL A 140 -3.01 0.71 9.96
C VAL A 140 -3.29 1.22 11.38
N LEU A 141 -2.45 2.13 11.87
CA LEU A 141 -2.67 2.72 13.18
C LEU A 141 -3.94 3.57 13.17
N GLN A 142 -4.70 3.53 14.26
CA GLN A 142 -6.01 4.16 14.38
C GLN A 142 -7.07 3.58 13.42
N SER A 143 -6.99 2.29 13.11
CA SER A 143 -8.03 1.53 12.40
C SER A 143 -8.09 0.08 12.90
N HIS A 144 -9.18 -0.63 12.66
CA HIS A 144 -9.27 -2.09 12.81
C HIS A 144 -8.66 -2.86 11.63
N MET A 145 -8.26 -2.16 10.57
CA MET A 145 -7.79 -2.80 9.35
C MET A 145 -6.35 -3.32 9.48
N TYR A 146 -6.18 -4.56 9.03
CA TYR A 146 -4.89 -5.22 8.88
C TYR A 146 -4.84 -5.99 7.57
N ALA A 147 -3.64 -6.20 7.05
CA ALA A 147 -3.40 -6.82 5.77
C ALA A 147 -2.30 -7.88 5.92
N PRO A 148 -2.65 -9.16 6.11
CA PRO A 148 -1.71 -10.24 5.90
C PRO A 148 -1.24 -10.27 4.45
N TYR A 149 0.02 -10.64 4.26
CA TYR A 149 0.61 -10.73 2.94
C TYR A 149 1.63 -11.84 2.83
N VAL A 150 1.81 -12.32 1.61
CA VAL A 150 2.82 -13.30 1.22
C VAL A 150 3.57 -12.79 0.00
N PHE A 151 4.83 -13.20 -0.14
CA PHE A 151 5.62 -12.87 -1.29
C PHE A 151 6.60 -13.98 -1.66
N ALA A 152 7.00 -13.99 -2.93
CA ALA A 152 8.03 -14.85 -3.46
C ALA A 152 8.99 -14.01 -4.31
N LYS A 153 10.28 -14.11 -4.03
CA LYS A 153 11.37 -13.39 -4.68
C LYS A 153 12.30 -14.37 -5.38
N LEU A 154 12.64 -14.05 -6.62
CA LEU A 154 13.62 -14.74 -7.43
C LEU A 154 14.75 -13.78 -7.77
N ALA A 155 15.96 -14.07 -7.28
CA ALA A 155 17.16 -13.32 -7.63
C ALA A 155 17.76 -13.90 -8.92
N LEU A 156 17.63 -13.17 -10.01
CA LEU A 156 18.19 -13.54 -11.31
C LEU A 156 19.73 -13.41 -11.32
N ALA A 157 20.24 -12.44 -10.56
CA ALA A 157 21.67 -12.25 -10.35
C ALA A 157 21.89 -11.87 -8.89
N GLU A 158 22.71 -12.63 -8.16
CA GLU A 158 22.96 -12.36 -6.75
C GLU A 158 24.15 -11.41 -6.48
N GLY A 159 24.87 -11.01 -7.53
CA GLY A 159 25.95 -10.01 -7.41
C GLY A 159 27.20 -10.46 -6.62
N TYR A 160 27.31 -11.75 -6.25
CA TYR A 160 28.41 -12.29 -5.44
C TYR A 160 29.74 -12.53 -6.18
N PHE A 161 29.72 -12.53 -7.52
CA PHE A 161 30.93 -12.76 -8.30
C PHE A 161 31.71 -11.45 -8.50
N LYS A 162 33.05 -11.53 -8.60
CA LYS A 162 34.00 -10.41 -8.85
C LYS A 162 33.68 -9.53 -10.08
N TRP A 163 32.62 -9.84 -10.82
CA TRP A 163 32.10 -9.06 -11.93
C TRP A 163 31.39 -7.80 -11.38
N PRO A 164 31.51 -6.62 -12.02
CA PRO A 164 30.84 -5.38 -11.57
C PRO A 164 29.30 -5.43 -11.56
N LEU A 165 28.66 -6.55 -11.88
CA LEU A 165 27.22 -6.68 -12.06
C LEU A 165 26.47 -6.48 -10.72
N PRO A 166 25.48 -5.58 -10.68
CA PRO A 166 24.60 -5.45 -9.52
C PRO A 166 23.69 -6.67 -9.38
N ALA A 167 23.17 -6.88 -8.18
CA ALA A 167 22.15 -7.90 -7.94
C ALA A 167 20.82 -7.45 -8.58
N LEU A 168 20.10 -8.40 -9.18
CA LEU A 168 18.82 -8.19 -9.86
C LEU A 168 17.83 -9.24 -9.38
N ALA A 169 16.64 -8.82 -8.98
CA ALA A 169 15.58 -9.70 -8.54
C ALA A 169 14.22 -9.29 -9.07
N VAL A 170 13.35 -10.29 -9.18
CA VAL A 170 11.92 -10.14 -9.45
C VAL A 170 11.16 -10.70 -8.26
N ARG A 171 10.10 -10.02 -7.83
CA ARG A 171 9.29 -10.48 -6.71
C ARG A 171 7.81 -10.26 -6.96
N GLY A 172 7.01 -11.23 -6.55
CA GLY A 172 5.55 -11.17 -6.56
C GLY A 172 4.99 -11.12 -5.14
N HIS A 173 3.88 -10.39 -4.96
CA HIS A 173 3.16 -10.27 -3.68
C HIS A 173 1.68 -10.55 -3.86
N GLY A 174 1.08 -11.16 -2.84
CA GLY A 174 -0.37 -11.25 -2.65
C GLY A 174 -0.75 -10.77 -1.26
N ILE A 175 -1.70 -9.85 -1.18
CA ILE A 175 -2.15 -9.21 0.05
C ILE A 175 -3.67 -9.19 0.06
N ARG A 176 -4.27 -9.40 1.23
CA ARG A 176 -5.71 -9.21 1.43
C ARG A 176 -5.93 -8.32 2.64
N VAL A 177 -6.71 -7.26 2.47
CA VAL A 177 -7.11 -6.39 3.58
C VAL A 177 -8.27 -7.03 4.34
N MET A 178 -8.20 -6.98 5.65
CA MET A 178 -9.17 -7.52 6.58
C MET A 178 -9.48 -6.48 7.67
N GLY A 179 -10.61 -6.64 8.35
CA GLY A 179 -11.01 -5.75 9.46
C GLY A 179 -11.85 -4.54 9.05
N SER A 180 -12.16 -4.36 7.76
CA SER A 180 -13.21 -3.44 7.31
C SER A 180 -14.57 -4.17 7.24
N THR A 181 -15.64 -3.46 7.60
CA THR A 181 -17.03 -3.94 7.47
C THR A 181 -17.62 -3.65 6.09
N ASP A 182 -17.10 -2.63 5.40
CA ASP A 182 -17.74 -2.03 4.23
C ASP A 182 -17.04 -2.44 2.93
N VAL A 183 -15.81 -2.97 3.00
CA VAL A 183 -15.02 -3.30 1.81
C VAL A 183 -14.17 -4.55 1.95
N ASP A 184 -14.04 -5.26 0.84
CA ASP A 184 -13.01 -6.27 0.62
C ASP A 184 -11.98 -5.73 -0.38
N ILE A 185 -10.71 -5.68 0.02
CA ILE A 185 -9.62 -5.24 -0.86
C ILE A 185 -8.61 -6.37 -1.00
N THR A 186 -8.32 -6.74 -2.25
CA THR A 186 -7.28 -7.69 -2.62
C THR A 186 -6.23 -6.97 -3.46
N ILE A 187 -4.95 -7.16 -3.12
CA ILE A 187 -3.86 -6.48 -3.78
C ILE A 187 -2.87 -7.53 -4.28
N ALA A 188 -2.53 -7.46 -5.55
CA ALA A 188 -1.44 -8.21 -6.16
C ALA A 188 -0.36 -7.24 -6.62
N SER A 189 0.90 -7.64 -6.60
CA SER A 189 1.95 -6.78 -7.15
C SER A 189 3.14 -7.57 -7.66
N VAL A 190 3.81 -7.00 -8.67
CA VAL A 190 5.05 -7.53 -9.21
C VAL A 190 6.09 -6.42 -9.19
N ASP A 191 7.29 -6.73 -8.69
CA ASP A 191 8.41 -5.81 -8.62
C ASP A 191 9.70 -6.35 -9.21
N VAL A 192 10.50 -5.41 -9.71
CA VAL A 192 11.87 -5.64 -10.16
C VAL A 192 12.76 -4.73 -9.34
N SER A 193 13.80 -5.29 -8.74
CA SER A 193 14.73 -4.57 -7.87
C SER A 193 16.17 -4.81 -8.27
N ILE A 194 16.99 -3.78 -8.06
CA ILE A 194 18.42 -3.78 -8.27
C ILE A 194 19.11 -3.33 -6.98
N SER A 195 20.19 -4.00 -6.60
CA SER A 195 20.95 -3.63 -5.40
C SER A 195 22.43 -3.91 -5.52
N LYS A 196 23.23 -3.23 -4.70
CA LYS A 196 24.67 -3.50 -4.60
C LYS A 196 25.15 -3.30 -3.17
N SER A 197 25.83 -4.30 -2.63
CA SER A 197 26.37 -4.25 -1.27
C SER A 197 27.76 -3.62 -1.26
N PHE A 198 28.00 -2.73 -0.31
CA PHE A 198 29.28 -2.08 -0.06
C PHE A 198 29.70 -2.34 1.39
N GLY A 199 30.84 -3.02 1.56
CA GLY A 199 31.48 -3.15 2.87
C GLY A 199 32.10 -1.83 3.31
N ILE A 200 31.64 -1.29 4.44
CA ILE A 200 32.18 -0.10 5.08
C ILE A 200 32.88 -0.57 6.35
N GLN A 201 34.21 -0.74 6.30
CA GLN A 201 34.96 -1.35 7.40
C GLN A 201 34.56 -2.83 7.63
N SER A 202 35.35 -3.60 8.38
CA SER A 202 35.24 -5.08 8.42
C SER A 202 33.91 -5.66 8.92
N THR A 203 32.97 -4.85 9.43
CA THR A 203 31.79 -5.33 10.18
C THR A 203 30.48 -4.67 9.76
N ILE A 204 30.51 -3.64 8.93
CA ILE A 204 29.31 -2.91 8.49
C ILE A 204 29.15 -3.07 6.99
N ASN A 205 27.97 -3.50 6.54
CA ASN A 205 27.64 -3.55 5.12
C ASN A 205 26.47 -2.61 4.83
N LEU A 206 26.64 -1.72 3.87
CA LEU A 206 25.59 -0.83 3.37
C LEU A 206 25.16 -1.30 1.98
N THR A 207 23.88 -1.63 1.83
CA THR A 207 23.31 -2.13 0.58
C THR A 207 22.21 -1.17 0.13
N PRO A 208 22.52 -0.15 -0.69
CA PRO A 208 21.50 0.58 -1.42
C PRO A 208 20.77 -0.33 -2.41
N TYR A 209 19.48 -0.10 -2.55
CA TYR A 209 18.63 -0.77 -3.52
C TYR A 209 17.59 0.19 -4.08
N ALA A 210 17.14 -0.09 -5.28
CA ALA A 210 16.05 0.63 -5.92
C ALA A 210 15.26 -0.32 -6.82
N GLY A 211 14.07 0.08 -7.21
CA GLY A 211 13.28 -0.71 -8.13
C GLY A 211 11.95 -0.08 -8.51
N TYR A 212 11.21 -0.86 -9.28
CA TYR A 212 9.92 -0.50 -9.80
C TYR A 212 8.91 -1.59 -9.47
N ASN A 213 7.68 -1.18 -9.19
CA ASN A 213 6.59 -2.08 -8.85
C ASN A 213 5.30 -1.68 -9.56
N ALA A 214 4.66 -2.68 -10.15
CA ALA A 214 3.29 -2.60 -10.64
C ALA A 214 2.37 -3.20 -9.57
N LEU A 215 1.46 -2.37 -9.06
CA LEU A 215 0.47 -2.72 -8.05
C LEU A 215 -0.89 -2.84 -8.73
N MET A 216 -1.59 -3.94 -8.47
CA MET A 216 -2.95 -4.20 -8.92
C MET A 216 -3.83 -4.24 -7.68
N ILE A 217 -4.85 -3.38 -7.64
CA ILE A 217 -5.79 -3.27 -6.53
C ILE A 217 -7.16 -3.66 -7.07
N ILE A 218 -7.74 -4.68 -6.45
CA ILE A 218 -9.09 -5.17 -6.71
C ILE A 218 -9.89 -4.84 -5.45
N SER A 219 -11.00 -4.16 -5.61
CA SER A 219 -11.82 -3.67 -4.50
C SER A 219 -13.28 -3.99 -4.77
N ASP A 220 -13.90 -4.66 -3.81
CA ASP A 220 -15.30 -5.03 -3.86
C ASP A 220 -16.02 -4.36 -2.68
N SER A 221 -17.12 -3.66 -2.98
CA SER A 221 -17.97 -3.05 -1.96
C SER A 221 -18.89 -4.10 -1.33
N ARG A 222 -19.11 -3.98 -0.03
CA ARG A 222 -20.17 -4.73 0.67
C ARG A 222 -21.47 -3.94 0.67
N VAL A 223 -22.52 -4.59 1.17
CA VAL A 223 -23.82 -3.94 1.40
C VAL A 223 -23.68 -2.93 2.52
N ILE A 224 -24.05 -1.69 2.22
CA ILE A 224 -24.04 -0.56 3.15
C ILE A 224 -25.43 0.07 3.18
N VAL A 225 -25.68 0.90 4.19
CA VAL A 225 -26.95 1.64 4.29
C VAL A 225 -26.78 3.02 3.66
N GLY A 226 -27.50 3.26 2.56
CA GLY A 226 -27.43 4.51 1.82
C GLY A 226 -28.80 5.18 1.67
N GLU A 227 -28.78 6.49 1.50
CA GLU A 227 -29.95 7.26 1.07
C GLU A 227 -30.29 6.92 -0.39
N LYS A 228 -31.58 6.63 -0.63
CA LYS A 228 -32.18 6.41 -1.95
C LYS A 228 -33.41 7.31 -2.13
N TRP A 229 -33.70 7.65 -3.37
CA TRP A 229 -34.96 8.27 -3.76
C TRP A 229 -35.94 7.23 -4.25
N VAL A 230 -37.06 7.11 -3.53
CA VAL A 230 -38.15 6.21 -3.87
C VAL A 230 -39.44 7.00 -3.85
N GLU A 231 -40.13 7.09 -4.99
CA GLU A 231 -41.47 7.69 -5.11
C GLU A 231 -41.60 9.10 -4.50
N GLY A 232 -40.59 9.96 -4.71
CA GLY A 232 -40.59 11.33 -4.20
C GLY A 232 -40.25 11.48 -2.71
N THR A 233 -39.90 10.39 -2.03
CA THR A 233 -39.47 10.38 -0.62
C THR A 233 -38.03 9.86 -0.50
N ARG A 234 -37.26 10.47 0.41
CA ARG A 234 -35.93 10.00 0.79
C ARG A 234 -36.07 8.85 1.77
N THR A 235 -35.54 7.69 1.39
CA THR A 235 -35.58 6.48 2.21
C THR A 235 -34.16 5.95 2.38
N TYR A 236 -33.88 5.31 3.51
CA TYR A 236 -32.63 4.59 3.72
C TYR A 236 -32.82 3.12 3.37
N GLY A 237 -31.86 2.55 2.66
CA GLY A 237 -31.88 1.13 2.33
C GLY A 237 -30.52 0.62 1.89
N ASP A 238 -30.50 -0.66 1.53
CA ASP A 238 -29.28 -1.37 1.16
C ASP A 238 -28.79 -0.89 -0.22
N VAL A 239 -27.56 -0.37 -0.26
CA VAL A 239 -26.84 0.05 -1.48
C VAL A 239 -25.50 -0.67 -1.55
N ILE A 240 -24.94 -0.73 -2.76
CA ILE A 240 -23.60 -1.24 -3.04
C ILE A 240 -23.01 -0.27 -4.08
N PHE A 241 -21.70 0.00 -4.02
CA PHE A 241 -21.02 0.63 -5.16
C PHE A 241 -20.92 -0.37 -6.31
N ASP A 242 -20.82 0.14 -7.53
CA ASP A 242 -20.67 -0.73 -8.70
C ASP A 242 -19.33 -1.46 -8.67
N ASP A 243 -19.30 -2.68 -9.20
CA ASP A 243 -18.08 -3.45 -9.37
C ASP A 243 -17.09 -2.64 -10.23
N GLN A 244 -15.87 -2.48 -9.73
CA GLN A 244 -14.86 -1.64 -10.37
C GLN A 244 -13.77 -2.48 -11.04
N ASP A 245 -13.32 -2.07 -12.22
CA ASP A 245 -12.17 -2.72 -12.86
C ASP A 245 -10.88 -2.48 -12.04
N THR A 246 -9.93 -3.41 -12.17
CA THR A 246 -8.67 -3.45 -11.45
C THR A 246 -7.93 -2.12 -11.56
N ILE A 247 -7.64 -1.51 -10.41
CA ILE A 247 -6.87 -0.27 -10.33
C ILE A 247 -5.38 -0.61 -10.38
N ILE A 248 -4.70 -0.15 -11.43
CA ILE A 248 -3.25 -0.31 -11.58
C ILE A 248 -2.54 0.95 -11.11
N ARG A 249 -1.61 0.79 -10.16
CA ARG A 249 -0.73 1.85 -9.66
C ARG A 249 0.73 1.49 -9.88
N HIS A 250 1.50 2.46 -10.33
CA HIS A 250 2.94 2.32 -10.55
C HIS A 250 3.71 2.95 -9.40
N ARG A 251 4.67 2.22 -8.85
CA ARG A 251 5.48 2.67 -7.72
C ARG A 251 6.95 2.56 -8.03
N VAL A 252 7.72 3.54 -7.61
CA VAL A 252 9.19 3.52 -7.61
C VAL A 252 9.64 3.52 -6.17
N PHE A 253 10.56 2.64 -5.82
CA PHE A 253 11.10 2.55 -4.47
C PHE A 253 12.62 2.64 -4.49
N PHE A 254 13.17 3.18 -3.42
CA PHE A 254 14.58 3.19 -3.14
C PHE A 254 14.81 3.08 -1.65
N GLY A 255 15.90 2.45 -1.27
CA GLY A 255 16.22 2.25 0.12
C GLY A 255 17.67 1.90 0.33
N ALA A 256 18.02 1.78 1.59
CA ALA A 256 19.32 1.30 2.01
C ALA A 256 19.15 0.37 3.20
N ARG A 257 19.80 -0.79 3.11
CA ARG A 257 19.94 -1.73 4.21
C ARG A 257 21.33 -1.58 4.83
N LEU A 258 21.38 -1.47 6.14
CA LEU A 258 22.60 -1.45 6.93
C LEU A 258 22.64 -2.71 7.81
N ASN A 259 23.60 -3.57 7.54
CA ASN A 259 23.84 -4.76 8.35
C ASN A 259 24.96 -4.46 9.34
N TYR A 260 24.66 -4.60 10.63
CA TYR A 260 25.63 -4.52 11.71
C TYR A 260 25.55 -5.78 12.56
N TYR A 261 26.53 -6.67 12.39
CA TYR A 261 26.54 -8.00 13.01
C TYR A 261 25.28 -8.80 12.64
N LYS A 262 24.37 -9.04 13.59
CA LYS A 262 23.08 -9.73 13.39
C LYS A 262 21.88 -8.78 13.26
N PHE A 263 22.10 -7.49 13.48
CA PHE A 263 21.04 -6.49 13.40
C PHE A 263 21.02 -5.88 12.00
N VAL A 264 19.81 -5.75 11.48
CA VAL A 264 19.54 -5.17 10.18
C VAL A 264 18.67 -3.94 10.36
N PHE A 265 19.13 -2.83 9.83
CA PHE A 265 18.36 -1.60 9.77
C PHE A 265 18.07 -1.29 8.30
N THR A 266 16.80 -1.15 7.94
CA THR A 266 16.42 -0.80 6.57
C THR A 266 15.61 0.48 6.55
N LEU A 267 16.00 1.39 5.67
CA LEU A 267 15.23 2.59 5.37
C LEU A 267 14.78 2.53 3.90
N GLU A 268 13.52 2.89 3.64
CA GLU A 268 12.96 2.92 2.29
C GLU A 268 12.06 4.13 2.10
N GLY A 269 12.13 4.73 0.92
CA GLY A 269 11.16 5.64 0.38
C GLY A 269 10.47 5.02 -0.84
N VAL A 270 9.14 5.09 -0.88
CA VAL A 270 8.31 4.63 -1.99
C VAL A 270 7.48 5.79 -2.50
N PHE A 271 7.55 6.03 -3.81
CA PHE A 271 6.78 7.05 -4.51
C PHE A 271 5.78 6.34 -5.41
N SER A 272 4.50 6.45 -5.06
CA SER A 272 3.41 5.93 -5.87
C SER A 272 2.93 7.03 -6.81
N LEU A 273 3.07 6.79 -8.12
CA LEU A 273 2.69 7.74 -9.15
C LEU A 273 1.16 7.99 -9.11
N ALA A 274 0.73 9.12 -9.65
CA ALA A 274 -0.68 9.44 -9.77
C ALA A 274 -1.45 8.35 -10.54
N GLY A 275 -2.70 8.14 -10.15
CA GLY A 275 -3.58 7.18 -10.81
C GLY A 275 -3.81 7.55 -12.27
N THR A 276 -3.81 6.55 -13.14
CA THR A 276 -4.20 6.72 -14.56
C THR A 276 -5.17 5.65 -15.05
N SER A 277 -5.50 4.66 -14.20
CA SER A 277 -6.42 3.57 -14.55
C SER A 277 -7.84 4.10 -14.76
N THR A 278 -8.51 3.60 -15.79
CA THR A 278 -9.88 3.95 -16.15
C THR A 278 -10.78 2.74 -15.97
N ASP A 279 -12.06 3.00 -15.77
CA ASP A 279 -13.13 2.04 -15.62
C ASP A 279 -14.34 2.50 -16.42
N GLU A 280 -15.27 1.61 -16.74
CA GLU A 280 -16.48 1.95 -17.50
C GLU A 280 -17.73 1.64 -16.67
N VAL A 281 -18.52 2.67 -16.37
CA VAL A 281 -19.81 2.52 -15.67
C VAL A 281 -20.95 2.68 -16.66
N ILE A 282 -21.95 1.82 -16.55
CA ILE A 282 -23.16 1.86 -17.38
C ILE A 282 -24.05 3.01 -16.88
N VAL A 283 -24.26 4.02 -17.73
CA VAL A 283 -25.06 5.21 -17.41
C VAL A 283 -26.51 5.05 -17.85
N ASN A 284 -26.79 4.15 -18.80
CA ASN A 284 -28.14 3.87 -19.23
C ASN A 284 -28.31 2.38 -19.58
N ALA A 285 -29.02 1.66 -18.72
CA ALA A 285 -29.28 0.23 -18.88
C ALA A 285 -30.16 -0.11 -20.10
N SER A 286 -30.94 0.86 -20.63
CA SER A 286 -31.77 0.64 -21.81
C SER A 286 -31.02 0.79 -23.14
N THR A 287 -29.91 1.53 -23.15
CA THR A 287 -29.09 1.79 -24.35
C THR A 287 -27.67 1.21 -24.26
N ASN A 288 -27.30 0.61 -23.12
CA ASN A 288 -25.93 0.20 -22.79
C ASN A 288 -24.90 1.31 -22.97
N ALA A 289 -25.29 2.58 -22.76
CA ALA A 289 -24.35 3.69 -22.82
C ALA A 289 -23.41 3.64 -21.60
N THR A 290 -22.10 3.65 -21.84
CA THR A 290 -21.06 3.66 -20.79
C THR A 290 -20.38 5.02 -20.69
N GLN A 291 -19.88 5.35 -19.49
CA GLN A 291 -19.03 6.51 -19.24
C GLN A 291 -17.77 6.06 -18.52
N GLN A 292 -16.64 6.66 -18.92
CA GLN A 292 -15.37 6.33 -18.31
C GLN A 292 -15.16 7.07 -16.99
N ILE A 293 -14.85 6.30 -15.94
CA ILE A 293 -14.41 6.80 -14.64
C ILE A 293 -12.91 6.63 -14.53
N LYS A 294 -12.19 7.72 -14.27
CA LYS A 294 -10.73 7.70 -14.14
C LYS A 294 -10.30 7.74 -12.68
N ASP A 295 -9.37 6.87 -12.30
CA ASP A 295 -8.57 7.04 -11.11
C ASP A 295 -7.67 8.27 -11.28
N ALA A 296 -8.01 9.35 -10.58
CA ALA A 296 -7.23 10.59 -10.52
C ALA A 296 -6.60 10.81 -9.14
N SER A 297 -6.30 9.72 -8.43
CA SER A 297 -5.62 9.77 -7.13
C SER A 297 -4.24 10.41 -7.27
N LYS A 298 -3.83 11.16 -6.25
CA LYS A 298 -2.61 11.95 -6.31
C LYS A 298 -1.38 11.07 -6.09
N LEU A 299 -0.20 11.67 -6.30
CA LEU A 299 1.06 11.06 -5.92
C LEU A 299 1.09 10.85 -4.40
N GLN A 300 1.48 9.66 -3.97
CA GLN A 300 1.61 9.31 -2.55
C GLN A 300 3.04 8.89 -2.24
N GLN A 301 3.53 9.30 -1.08
CA GLN A 301 4.85 8.98 -0.58
C GLN A 301 4.72 8.11 0.66
N THR A 302 5.50 7.03 0.73
CA THR A 302 5.56 6.17 1.91
C THR A 302 7.01 6.01 2.33
N TYR A 303 7.29 6.29 3.59
CA TYR A 303 8.60 6.11 4.20
C TYR A 303 8.50 5.00 5.23
N THR A 304 9.33 3.97 5.11
CA THR A 304 9.31 2.82 6.02
C THR A 304 10.69 2.63 6.63
N LEU A 305 10.70 2.42 7.94
CA LEU A 305 11.86 1.99 8.72
C LEU A 305 11.62 0.55 9.16
N SER A 306 12.61 -0.33 9.00
CA SER A 306 12.61 -1.65 9.63
C SER A 306 13.83 -1.85 10.52
N ILE A 307 13.59 -2.61 11.58
CA ILE A 307 14.63 -3.20 12.43
C ILE A 307 14.39 -4.70 12.41
N GLY A 308 15.41 -5.45 12.02
CA GLY A 308 15.33 -6.88 11.86
C GLY A 308 16.56 -7.62 12.36
N TRP A 309 16.42 -8.93 12.34
CA TRP A 309 17.45 -9.90 12.67
C TRP A 309 17.56 -10.92 11.55
N ASP A 310 18.78 -11.13 11.07
CA ASP A 310 19.12 -12.13 10.06
C ASP A 310 19.96 -13.24 10.72
N TRP A 311 19.64 -14.51 10.48
CA TRP A 311 20.41 -15.66 10.98
C TRP A 311 20.39 -16.88 10.06
#